data_AF-A0A383CQP6-F1
#
_entry.id   AF-A0A383CQP6-F1
#
_cell.length_a   1.000
_cell.length_b   1.000
_cell.length_c   1.000
_cell.angle_alpha   90.00
_cell.angle_beta   90.00
_cell.angle_gamma   90.00
#
_symmetry.space_group_name_H-M   'P 1'
#
loop_
_entity.id
_entity.type
_entity.pdbx_description
1 polymer ?
#
loop_
_entity_poly.entity_id
_entity_poly.type
_entity_poly.pdbx_seq_one_letter_code
_entity_poly.pdbx_strand_id
1 'polypeptide(L)'
;MLKTILLSIMKPTILVGGQAVIEGVMMRVPGAYATAVRDPEGKIHVDRHDFKSISERSNLWKKPILRGMAGLFEAMKMGMATLQWSADIAIPE
;
A
#
# COMPACT_ATOMS: atom_id res chain seq x y z
N MET A 1 9.43 -5.13 32.96
CA MET A 1 10.30 -3.94 33.07
C MET A 1 11.23 -3.79 31.86
N LEU A 2 12.06 -4.78 31.54
CA LEU A 2 13.01 -4.69 30.40
C LEU A 2 12.32 -4.41 29.05
N LYS A 3 11.21 -5.11 28.75
CA LYS A 3 10.46 -4.95 27.49
C LYS A 3 9.88 -3.54 27.31
N THR A 4 9.43 -2.91 28.40
CA THR A 4 8.85 -1.56 28.41
C THR A 4 9.93 -0.49 28.21
N ILE A 5 11.09 -0.67 28.87
CA ILE A 5 12.26 0.18 28.65
C ILE A 5 12.74 0.07 27.20
N LEU A 6 12.81 -1.16 26.66
CA LEU A 6 13.19 -1.41 25.27
C LEU A 6 12.24 -0.73 24.27
N LEU A 7 10.93 -0.86 24.48
CA LEU A 7 9.90 -0.21 23.66
C LEU A 7 9.94 1.32 23.76
N SER A 8 10.38 1.89 24.89
CA SER A 8 10.54 3.34 25.06
C SER A 8 11.80 3.89 24.40
N ILE A 9 12.83 3.06 24.19
CA ILE A 9 14.10 3.43 23.54
C ILE A 9 14.03 3.17 22.03
N MET A 10 13.33 2.11 21.61
CA MET A 10 13.15 1.76 20.20
C MET A 10 12.10 2.68 19.57
N LYS A 11 12.50 3.50 18.60
CA LYS A 11 11.54 4.18 17.72
C LYS A 11 10.76 3.11 16.94
N PRO A 12 9.43 3.03 17.04
CA PRO A 12 8.66 2.11 16.20
C PRO A 12 8.82 2.56 14.76
N THR A 13 9.52 1.77 13.95
CA THR A 13 9.58 2.01 12.51
C THR A 13 8.28 1.50 11.90
N ILE A 14 7.52 2.41 11.31
CA ILE A 14 6.36 2.01 10.51
C ILE A 14 6.88 1.40 9.20
N LEU A 15 6.37 0.22 8.85
CA LEU A 15 6.77 -0.42 7.60
C LEU A 15 6.06 0.28 6.45
N VAL A 16 6.78 1.17 5.77
CA VAL A 16 6.28 1.92 4.62
C VAL A 16 6.88 1.34 3.35
N GLY A 17 6.04 1.11 2.35
CA GLY A 17 6.46 0.76 0.99
C GLY A 17 5.71 1.59 -0.03
N GLY A 18 6.00 1.40 -1.31
CA GLY A 18 5.31 2.12 -2.37
C GLY A 18 5.64 1.61 -3.75
N GLN A 19 4.96 2.16 -4.74
CA GLN A 19 5.15 1.90 -6.16
C GLN A 19 5.07 3.22 -6.94
N ALA A 20 5.86 3.37 -7.99
CA ALA A 20 5.68 4.45 -8.95
C ALA A 20 4.43 4.19 -9.80
N VAL A 21 3.66 5.25 -10.06
CA VAL A 21 2.50 5.23 -10.96
C VAL A 21 2.66 6.34 -12.01
N ILE A 22 1.75 6.43 -12.97
CA ILE A 22 1.86 7.40 -14.05
C ILE A 22 1.68 8.80 -13.47
N GLU A 23 2.65 9.69 -13.70
CA GLU A 23 2.69 11.06 -13.14
C GLU A 23 2.45 11.14 -11.62
N GLY A 24 2.86 10.10 -10.88
CA GLY A 24 2.49 9.99 -9.46
C GLY A 24 3.25 8.93 -8.65
N VAL A 25 2.87 8.82 -7.38
CA VAL A 25 3.41 7.83 -6.44
C VAL A 25 2.31 7.20 -5.61
N MET A 26 2.44 5.90 -5.36
CA MET A 26 1.62 5.14 -4.44
C MET A 26 2.45 4.77 -3.20
N MET A 27 1.90 5.00 -2.01
CA MET A 27 2.51 4.64 -0.73
C MET A 27 1.56 3.72 0.07
N ARG A 28 2.12 2.70 0.71
CA ARG A 28 1.42 1.73 1.55
C ARG A 28 2.02 1.70 2.96
N VAL A 29 1.12 1.66 3.94
CA VAL A 29 1.42 1.50 5.36
C VAL A 29 0.56 0.36 5.94
N PRO A 30 0.82 -0.11 7.17
CA PRO A 30 -0.10 -1.02 7.83
C PRO A 30 -1.49 -0.37 7.97
N GLY A 31 -2.50 -0.97 7.35
CA GLY A 31 -3.90 -0.53 7.44
C GLY A 31 -4.40 0.35 6.28
N ALA A 32 -3.53 0.91 5.43
CA ALA A 32 -3.96 1.77 4.32
C ALA A 32 -2.92 1.86 3.20
N TYR A 33 -3.39 2.27 2.01
CA TYR A 33 -2.54 2.79 0.95
C TYR A 33 -3.15 4.06 0.37
N ALA A 34 -2.31 4.90 -0.21
CA ALA A 34 -2.73 6.11 -0.90
C ALA A 34 -1.90 6.33 -2.15
N THR A 35 -2.53 6.91 -3.17
CA THR A 35 -1.93 7.25 -4.45
C THR A 35 -2.11 8.74 -4.69
N ALA A 36 -1.04 9.42 -5.09
CA ALA A 36 -1.05 10.82 -5.48
C ALA A 36 -0.59 10.94 -6.93
N VAL A 37 -1.39 11.59 -7.78
CA VAL A 37 -1.16 11.73 -9.23
C VAL A 37 -1.35 13.18 -9.62
N ARG A 38 -0.49 13.67 -10.50
CA ARG A 38 -0.60 15.00 -11.10
C ARG A 38 -1.36 14.90 -12.43
N ASP A 39 -2.37 15.73 -12.61
CA ASP A 39 -3.06 15.87 -13.90
C ASP A 39 -2.30 16.80 -14.86
N PRO A 40 -2.67 16.88 -16.15
CA PRO A 40 -2.03 17.78 -17.12
C PRO A 40 -2.10 19.27 -16.75
N GLU A 41 -3.07 19.68 -15.94
CA GLU A 41 -3.21 21.06 -15.44
C GLU A 41 -2.28 21.33 -14.24
N GLY A 42 -1.57 20.30 -13.76
CA GLY A 42 -0.63 20.37 -12.66
C GLY A 42 -1.26 20.21 -11.28
N LYS A 43 -2.57 19.94 -11.18
CA LYS A 43 -3.27 19.69 -9.92
C LYS A 43 -3.02 18.25 -9.46
N ILE A 44 -2.85 18.10 -8.15
CA ILE A 44 -2.59 16.81 -7.52
C ILE A 44 -3.92 16.21 -7.03
N HIS A 45 -4.22 15.02 -7.52
CA HIS A 45 -5.33 14.18 -7.06
C HIS A 45 -4.78 13.14 -6.10
N VAL A 46 -5.49 12.92 -4.99
CA VAL A 46 -5.11 11.94 -3.98
C VAL A 46 -6.27 10.99 -3.76
N ASP A 47 -5.97 9.70 -3.83
CA ASP A 47 -6.90 8.63 -3.56
C ASP A 47 -6.38 7.75 -2.43
N ARG A 48 -7.20 7.55 -1.39
CA ARG A 48 -6.84 6.81 -0.18
C ARG A 48 -7.82 5.68 0.06
N HIS A 49 -7.24 4.51 0.32
CA HIS A 49 -7.98 3.29 0.57
C HIS A 49 -7.52 2.63 1.87
N ASP A 50 -8.49 2.20 2.68
CA ASP A 50 -8.22 1.32 3.81
C ASP A 50 -7.89 -0.09 3.29
N PHE A 51 -6.85 -0.69 3.87
CA PHE A 51 -6.36 -1.99 3.42
C PHE A 51 -6.05 -2.90 4.59
N LYS A 52 -6.72 -4.05 4.62
CA LYS A 52 -6.45 -5.15 5.55
C LYS A 52 -6.07 -6.38 4.74
N SER A 53 -4.95 -7.01 5.09
CA SER A 53 -4.50 -8.19 4.35
C SER A 53 -5.40 -9.39 4.66
N ILE A 54 -5.76 -10.15 3.63
CA ILE A 54 -6.41 -11.44 3.65
C ILE A 54 -5.61 -12.43 4.51
N SER A 55 -4.28 -12.30 4.53
CA SER A 55 -3.39 -13.10 5.36
C SER A 55 -3.65 -12.94 6.87
N GLU A 56 -4.20 -11.80 7.29
CA GLU A 56 -4.57 -11.54 8.68
C GLU A 56 -5.92 -12.19 9.06
N ARG A 57 -6.72 -12.61 8.08
CA ARG A 57 -8.10 -13.08 8.30
C ARG A 57 -8.19 -14.51 8.85
N SER A 58 -7.22 -15.38 8.57
CA SER A 58 -7.25 -16.76 9.08
C SER A 58 -5.87 -17.38 9.24
N ASN A 59 -5.74 -18.36 10.15
CA ASN A 59 -4.49 -19.09 10.36
C ASN A 59 -4.07 -19.95 9.15
N LEU A 60 -4.97 -20.24 8.21
CA LEU A 60 -4.66 -21.02 7.01
C LEU A 60 -3.82 -20.20 6.02
N TRP A 61 -4.14 -18.91 5.85
CA TRP A 61 -3.43 -18.01 4.93
C TRP A 61 -2.01 -17.65 5.40
N LYS A 62 -1.66 -17.97 6.65
CA LYS A 62 -0.32 -17.74 7.21
C LYS A 62 0.71 -18.80 6.79
N LYS A 63 0.29 -19.92 6.19
CA LYS A 63 1.22 -20.95 5.68
C LYS A 63 2.11 -20.36 4.58
N PRO A 64 3.41 -20.68 4.50
CA PRO A 64 4.38 -19.95 3.67
C PRO A 64 4.00 -19.82 2.19
N ILE A 65 3.47 -20.88 1.58
CA ILE A 65 3.02 -20.88 0.18
C ILE A 65 1.75 -20.04 0.00
N LEU A 66 0.71 -20.29 0.81
CA LEU A 66 -0.56 -19.57 0.75
C LEU A 66 -0.40 -18.08 1.06
N ARG A 67 0.49 -17.75 2.01
CA ARG A 67 0.87 -16.38 2.36
C ARG A 67 1.49 -15.66 1.17
N GLY A 68 2.38 -16.33 0.44
CA GLY A 68 3.00 -15.79 -0.77
C GLY A 68 1.97 -15.53 -1.87
N MET A 69 1.07 -16.49 -2.12
CA MET A 69 -0.01 -16.34 -3.11
C MET A 69 -0.96 -15.20 -2.76
N ALA A 70 -1.41 -15.11 -1.50
CA ALA A 70 -2.28 -14.02 -1.05
C ALA A 70 -1.59 -12.66 -1.18
N GLY A 71 -0.33 -12.55 -0.73
CA GLY A 71 0.44 -11.30 -0.83
C GLY A 71 0.68 -10.86 -2.28
N LEU A 72 0.98 -11.80 -3.18
CA LEU A 72 1.15 -11.52 -4.60
C LEU A 72 -0.17 -11.02 -5.22
N PHE A 73 -1.28 -11.73 -4.96
CA PHE A 73 -2.59 -11.33 -5.46
C PHE A 73 -2.99 -9.93 -4.97
N GLU A 74 -2.79 -9.64 -3.69
CA GLU A 74 -3.04 -8.32 -3.11
C GLU A 74 -2.20 -7.22 -3.75
N ALA A 75 -0.89 -7.48 -3.91
CA ALA A 75 0.03 -6.52 -4.52
C ALA A 75 -0.34 -6.24 -5.98
N MET A 76 -0.65 -7.29 -6.76
CA MET A 76 -1.06 -7.14 -8.16
C MET A 76 -2.39 -6.40 -8.29
N LYS A 77 -3.40 -6.77 -7.50
CA LYS A 77 -4.71 -6.12 -7.54
C LYS A 77 -4.59 -4.62 -7.22
N MET A 78 -3.85 -4.30 -6.16
CA MET A 78 -3.63 -2.92 -5.73
C MET A 78 -2.82 -2.15 -6.76
N GLY A 79 -1.68 -2.68 -7.21
CA GLY A 79 -0.80 -2.03 -8.18
C GLY A 79 -1.49 -1.74 -9.51
N MET A 80 -2.24 -2.71 -10.05
CA MET A 80 -3.00 -2.51 -11.28
C MET A 80 -4.10 -1.46 -11.13
N ALA A 81 -4.85 -1.48 -10.01
CA ALA A 81 -5.89 -0.49 -9.76
C ALA A 81 -5.31 0.93 -9.67
N THR A 82 -4.19 1.11 -8.96
CA THR A 82 -3.54 2.42 -8.82
C THR A 82 -2.91 2.90 -10.13
N LEU A 83 -2.38 1.98 -10.95
CA LEU A 83 -1.85 2.31 -12.27
C LEU A 83 -2.96 2.77 -13.22
N GLN A 84 -4.08 2.04 -13.28
CA GLN A 84 -5.22 2.44 -14.10
C GLN A 84 -5.77 3.80 -13.66
N TRP A 85 -6.01 3.98 -12.36
CA TRP A 85 -6.49 5.25 -11.81
C TRP A 85 -5.54 6.42 -12.11
N SER A 86 -4.22 6.18 -12.07
CA SER A 86 -3.24 7.20 -12.45
C SER A 86 -3.25 7.52 -13.95
N ALA A 87 -3.50 6.54 -14.81
CA ALA A 87 -3.60 6.74 -16.25
C ALA A 87 -4.80 7.63 -16.57
N ASP A 88 -5.96 7.32 -15.99
CA ASP A 88 -7.22 8.05 -16.22
C ASP A 88 -7.11 9.54 -15.85
N ILE A 89 -6.25 9.89 -14.90
CA ILE A 89 -6.02 11.27 -14.44
C ILE A 89 -4.92 11.97 -15.24
N ALA A 90 -3.81 11.28 -15.49
CA ALA A 90 -2.65 11.84 -16.16
C ALA A 90 -2.87 12.01 -17.68
N ILE A 91 -3.70 11.15 -18.26
CA ILE A 91 -4.02 11.13 -19.69
C ILE A 91 -5.56 11.07 -19.82
N PRO A 92 -6.27 12.17 -19.52
CA PRO A 92 -7.70 12.23 -19.74
C PRO A 92 -7.97 12.18 -21.25
N GLU A 93 -8.87 11.27 -21.66
CA GLU A 93 -9.38 11.16 -23.03
C GLU A 93 -10.24 12.38 -23.43
#